data_AF-A0A4Y2ABI0-F1
#
_entry.id   AF-A0A4Y2ABI0-F1
#
_cell.length_a   1.000
_cell.length_b   1.000
_cell.length_c   1.000
_cell.angle_alpha   90.00
_cell.angle_beta   90.00
_cell.angle_gamma   90.00
#
_symmetry.space_group_name_H-M   'P 1'
#
loop_
_entity.id
_entity.type
_entity.pdbx_description
1 polymer ?
#
loop_
_entity_poly.entity_id
_entity_poly.type
_entity_poly.pdbx_seq_one_letter_code
_entity_poly.pdbx_strand_id
1 'polypeptide(L)'
;MFEHFLDTTFSDRWIGCGGPVAWPPRSPDLTPLDFFFWGYVRYKIYSREIRDVEDIRASIIAAIATVITEMQQRIWLELDYRLDILRATKGAHVEVH
;
A
#
# COMPACT_ATOMS: atom_id res chain seq x y z
N MET A 1 7.10 2.51 -21.09
CA MET A 1 6.61 1.11 -21.09
C MET A 1 5.70 0.83 -19.91
N PHE A 2 6.09 1.24 -18.68
CA PHE A 2 5.25 1.05 -17.49
C PHE A 2 4.04 2.01 -17.43
N GLU A 3 4.24 3.30 -17.69
CA GLU A 3 3.14 4.30 -17.74
C GLU A 3 2.08 3.95 -18.78
N HIS A 4 2.50 3.64 -20.02
CA HIS A 4 1.58 3.19 -21.08
C HIS A 4 0.77 1.94 -20.68
N PHE A 5 1.37 0.99 -19.95
CA PHE A 5 0.64 -0.16 -19.44
C PHE A 5 -0.41 0.27 -18.41
N LEU A 6 -0.06 1.19 -17.50
CA LEU A 6 -1.00 1.72 -16.51
C LEU A 6 -2.13 2.53 -17.15
N ASP A 7 -1.83 3.36 -18.14
CA ASP A 7 -2.83 4.11 -18.91
C ASP A 7 -3.78 3.15 -19.64
N THR A 8 -3.26 2.07 -20.23
CA THR A 8 -4.09 1.09 -20.93
C THR A 8 -4.95 0.27 -19.97
N THR A 9 -4.40 -0.11 -18.81
CA THR A 9 -5.06 -1.06 -17.88
C THR A 9 -6.01 -0.35 -16.91
N PHE A 10 -5.62 0.83 -16.44
CA PHE A 10 -6.32 1.55 -15.38
C PHE A 10 -6.88 2.90 -15.84
N SER A 11 -6.48 3.39 -17.03
CA SER A 11 -6.87 4.69 -17.57
C SER A 11 -6.55 5.81 -16.57
N ASP A 12 -7.44 6.78 -16.38
CA ASP A 12 -7.19 7.94 -15.51
C ASP A 12 -7.23 7.64 -14.00
N ARG A 13 -7.14 6.36 -13.61
CA ARG A 13 -7.36 5.91 -12.22
C ARG A 13 -6.11 5.46 -11.48
N TRP A 14 -4.94 5.53 -12.12
CA TRP A 14 -3.68 5.20 -11.45
C TRP A 14 -3.01 6.46 -10.90
N ILE A 15 -2.23 6.25 -9.85
CA ILE A 15 -1.62 7.31 -9.04
C ILE A 15 -0.10 7.15 -9.14
N GLY A 16 0.62 8.24 -9.40
CA GLY A 16 2.08 8.21 -9.46
C GLY A 16 2.72 9.49 -9.96
N CYS A 17 4.05 9.53 -9.94
CA CYS A 17 4.81 10.67 -10.45
C CYS A 17 4.64 10.76 -11.98
N GLY A 18 3.96 11.81 -12.47
CA GLY A 18 3.63 11.98 -13.89
C GLY A 18 2.34 11.29 -14.34
N GLY A 19 1.59 10.67 -13.42
CA GLY A 19 0.29 10.05 -13.70
C GLY A 19 -0.89 11.04 -13.69
N PRO A 20 -2.08 10.57 -14.11
CA PRO A 20 -3.30 11.38 -14.18
C PRO A 20 -3.72 11.91 -12.80
N VAL A 21 -3.44 11.16 -11.73
CA VAL A 21 -3.56 11.61 -10.35
C VAL A 21 -2.16 11.87 -9.79
N ALA A 22 -1.83 13.15 -9.62
CA ALA A 22 -0.54 13.59 -9.11
C ALA A 22 -0.32 13.11 -7.67
N TRP A 23 0.80 12.43 -7.43
CA TRP A 23 1.20 11.95 -6.11
C TRP A 23 2.50 12.62 -5.65
N PRO A 24 2.59 13.07 -4.40
CA PRO A 24 3.80 13.72 -3.91
C PRO A 24 4.98 12.73 -3.86
N PRO A 25 6.18 13.14 -4.33
CA PRO A 25 7.35 12.27 -4.33
C PRO A 25 7.77 11.90 -2.90
N ARG A 26 8.17 10.63 -2.69
CA ARG A 26 8.62 10.09 -1.39
C ARG A 26 7.54 10.14 -0.29
N SER A 27 6.33 9.68 -0.59
CA SER A 27 5.21 9.64 0.37
C SER A 27 4.77 8.20 0.69
N PRO A 28 5.65 7.35 1.28
CA PRO A 28 5.24 6.02 1.72
C PRO A 28 4.14 6.09 2.79
N ASP A 29 4.07 7.19 3.54
CA ASP A 29 3.03 7.44 4.54
C ASP A 29 1.63 7.54 3.94
N LEU A 30 1.52 7.86 2.66
CA LEU A 30 0.25 7.98 1.96
C LEU A 30 -0.12 6.73 1.17
N THR A 31 0.78 5.77 1.03
CA THR A 31 0.51 4.57 0.25
C THR A 31 0.09 3.44 1.20
N PRO A 32 -1.19 3.01 1.19
CA PRO A 32 -1.67 1.89 1.98
C PRO A 32 -0.83 0.63 1.92
N LEU A 33 -0.23 0.39 0.75
CA LEU A 33 0.63 -0.76 0.54
C LEU A 33 1.91 -0.67 1.38
N ASP A 34 2.49 0.52 1.46
CA ASP A 34 3.78 0.76 2.12
C ASP A 34 3.62 0.90 3.63
N PHE A 35 2.65 1.68 4.12
CA PHE A 35 2.50 1.89 5.57
C PHE A 35 1.83 0.72 6.31
N PHE A 36 1.07 -0.14 5.61
CA PHE A 36 0.35 -1.24 6.25
C PHE A 36 0.56 -2.60 5.56
N PHE A 37 0.17 -2.73 4.30
CA PHE A 37 0.01 -4.05 3.66
C PHE A 37 1.29 -4.87 3.66
N TRP A 38 2.42 -4.29 3.23
CA TRP A 38 3.68 -5.03 3.17
C TRP A 38 4.21 -5.39 4.57
N GLY A 39 3.98 -4.54 5.57
CA GLY A 39 4.25 -4.86 6.97
C GLY A 39 3.43 -6.06 7.45
N TYR A 40 2.13 -6.08 7.17
CA TYR A 40 1.21 -7.16 7.53
C TYR A 40 1.55 -8.48 6.81
N VAL A 41 1.76 -8.44 5.50
CA VAL A 41 2.10 -9.61 4.69
C VAL A 41 3.43 -10.20 5.15
N ARG A 42 4.43 -9.36 5.42
CA ARG A 42 5.71 -9.78 5.99
C ARG A 42 5.51 -10.48 7.34
N TYR A 43 4.75 -9.87 8.26
CA TYR A 43 4.45 -10.46 9.56
C TYR A 43 3.81 -11.86 9.44
N LYS A 44 2.87 -12.04 8.50
CA LYS A 44 2.22 -13.34 8.27
C LYS A 44 3.18 -14.38 7.69
N ILE A 45 3.98 -14.01 6.69
CA ILE A 45 4.91 -14.93 6.03
C ILE A 45 5.99 -15.42 7.01
N TYR A 46 6.58 -14.51 7.78
CA TYR A 46 7.67 -14.83 8.72
C TYR A 46 7.20 -15.28 10.10
N SER A 47 5.89 -15.52 10.29
CA SER A 47 5.37 -16.12 11.52
C SER A 47 5.69 -17.62 11.65
N ARG A 48 6.20 -18.23 10.57
CA ARG A 48 6.65 -19.61 10.49
C ARG A 48 7.99 -19.70 9.75
N GLU A 49 8.67 -20.84 9.89
CA GLU A 49 9.82 -21.15 9.05
C GLU A 49 9.40 -21.38 7.59
N ILE A 50 10.25 -20.89 6.69
CA ILE A 50 10.10 -20.98 5.24
C ILE A 50 11.19 -21.91 4.71
N ARG A 51 10.81 -22.87 3.87
CA ARG A 51 11.72 -23.93 3.43
C ARG A 51 12.32 -23.69 2.05
N ASP A 52 11.52 -23.16 1.13
CA ASP A 52 11.90 -22.96 -0.26
C ASP A 52 11.06 -21.85 -0.94
N VAL A 53 11.33 -21.61 -2.23
CA VAL A 53 10.68 -20.55 -3.01
C VAL A 53 9.18 -20.82 -3.24
N GLU A 54 8.78 -22.08 -3.39
CA GLU A 54 7.37 -22.43 -3.59
C GLU A 54 6.59 -22.23 -2.29
N ASP A 55 7.22 -22.51 -1.15
CA ASP A 55 6.68 -22.25 0.18
C ASP A 55 6.49 -20.73 0.43
N ILE A 56 7.41 -19.89 -0.05
CA ILE A 56 7.23 -18.42 -0.05
C ILE A 56 6.02 -18.03 -0.89
N ARG A 57 5.94 -18.52 -2.13
CA ARG A 57 4.85 -18.20 -3.06
C ARG A 57 3.50 -18.55 -2.45
N ALA A 58 3.36 -19.77 -1.90
CA ALA A 58 2.15 -20.22 -1.24
C ALA A 58 1.82 -19.36 -0.01
N SER A 59 2.83 -18.98 0.79
CA SER A 59 2.66 -18.12 1.96
C SER A 59 2.17 -16.72 1.60
N ILE A 60 2.69 -16.13 0.52
CA ILE A 60 2.25 -14.82 0.03
C ILE A 60 0.76 -14.90 -0.33
N ILE A 61 0.36 -15.91 -1.11
CA ILE A 61 -1.05 -16.08 -1.53
C ILE A 61 -1.95 -16.25 -0.30
N ALA A 62 -1.56 -17.11 0.64
CA ALA A 62 -2.31 -17.33 1.87
C ALA A 62 -2.39 -16.07 2.76
N ALA A 63 -1.30 -15.33 2.90
CA ALA A 63 -1.27 -14.08 3.67
C ALA A 63 -2.20 -13.03 3.05
N ILE A 64 -2.17 -12.86 1.73
CA ILE A 64 -3.04 -11.93 1.01
C ILE A 64 -4.51 -12.34 1.16
N ALA A 65 -4.82 -13.64 1.10
CA ALA A 65 -6.18 -14.14 1.30
C ALA A 65 -6.73 -13.86 2.72
N THR A 66 -5.88 -13.56 3.70
CA THR A 66 -6.32 -13.19 5.07
C THR A 66 -6.64 -11.70 5.21
N VAL A 67 -6.40 -10.88 4.19
CA VAL A 67 -6.76 -9.46 4.18
C VAL A 67 -8.28 -9.36 3.98
N ILE A 68 -9.01 -9.27 5.09
CA ILE A 68 -10.47 -9.16 5.11
C ILE A 68 -10.95 -7.73 4.85
N THR A 69 -12.22 -7.58 4.48
CA THR A 69 -12.88 -6.30 4.18
C THR A 69 -12.74 -5.28 5.33
N GLU A 70 -12.77 -5.74 6.58
CA GLU A 70 -12.62 -4.89 7.76
C GLU A 70 -11.23 -4.24 7.85
N MET A 71 -10.18 -4.93 7.39
CA MET A 71 -8.84 -4.35 7.30
C MET A 71 -8.80 -3.27 6.23
N GLN A 72 -9.48 -3.47 5.10
CA GLN A 72 -9.56 -2.47 4.04
C GLN A 72 -10.26 -1.20 4.53
N GLN A 73 -11.36 -1.31 5.28
CA GLN A 73 -12.05 -0.15 5.83
C GLN A 73 -11.17 0.67 6.78
N ARG A 74 -10.40 0.01 7.65
CA ARG A 74 -9.46 0.69 8.56
C ARG A 74 -8.35 1.40 7.80
N ILE A 75 -7.83 0.78 6.75
CA ILE A 75 -6.81 1.38 5.88
C ILE A 75 -7.34 2.66 5.24
N TRP A 76 -8.59 2.66 4.76
CA TRP A 76 -9.20 3.85 4.18
C TRP A 76 -9.37 4.99 5.20
N LEU A 77 -9.83 4.65 6.41
CA LEU A 77 -9.93 5.63 7.50
C LEU A 77 -8.58 6.23 7.89
N GLU A 78 -7.54 5.39 7.97
CA GLU A 78 -6.17 5.83 8.27
C GLU A 78 -5.62 6.72 7.17
N LEU A 79 -5.89 6.39 5.90
CA LEU A 79 -5.49 7.21 4.77
C LEU A 79 -6.16 8.60 4.81
N ASP A 80 -7.47 8.65 5.06
CA ASP A 80 -8.20 9.92 5.19
C ASP A 80 -7.63 10.77 6.32
N TYR A 81 -7.35 10.15 7.47
CA TYR A 81 -6.72 10.82 8.62
C TYR A 81 -5.35 11.41 8.26
N ARG A 82 -4.49 10.63 7.58
CA ARG A 82 -3.17 11.10 7.15
C ARG A 82 -3.26 12.22 6.14
N LEU A 83 -4.21 12.17 5.21
CA LEU A 83 -4.46 13.25 4.25
C LEU A 83 -4.89 14.54 4.97
N ASP A 84 -5.73 14.44 6.00
CA ASP A 84 -6.13 15.58 6.81
C ASP A 84 -4.95 16.19 7.58
N ILE A 85 -4.07 15.37 8.16
CA ILE A 85 -2.83 15.87 8.79
C ILE A 85 -1.95 16.57 7.76
N LEU A 86 -1.72 15.98 6.59
CA LEU A 86 -0.87 16.61 5.57
C LEU A 86 -1.43 17.96 5.11
N ARG A 87 -2.76 18.06 4.96
CA ARG A 87 -3.44 19.33 4.68
C ARG A 87 -3.19 20.35 5.79
N ALA A 88 -3.32 19.96 7.05
CA ALA A 88 -3.10 20.82 8.20
C ALA A 88 -1.62 21.26 8.34
N THR A 89 -0.68 20.39 7.99
CA THR A 89 0.77 20.59 8.17
C THR A 89 1.48 21.13 6.93
N LYS A 90 0.75 21.39 5.83
CA LYS A 90 1.30 21.84 4.52
C LYS A 90 2.35 20.88 3.95
N GLY A 91 2.16 19.57 4.15
CA GLY A 91 3.02 18.53 3.56
C GLY A 91 4.26 18.15 4.36
N ALA A 92 4.29 18.41 5.68
CA ALA A 92 5.33 17.86 6.56
C ALA A 92 5.17 16.34 6.73
N HIS A 93 6.26 15.61 6.97
CA HIS A 93 6.23 14.16 7.19
C HIS A 93 5.42 13.80 8.45
N VAL A 94 4.66 12.70 8.36
CA VAL A 94 3.74 12.25 9.43
C VAL A 94 4.07 10.80 9.78
N GLU A 95 4.54 10.57 11.00
CA GLU A 95 4.54 9.24 11.62
C GLU A 95 3.30 9.13 12.52
N VAL A 96 2.42 8.17 12.22
CA VAL A 96 1.30 7.81 13.10
C VAL A 96 1.72 6.56 13.88
N HIS A 97 1.74 6.64 15.22
CA HIS A 97 2.07 5.54 16.15
C HIS A 97 0.84 4.69 16.49
#